data_AF-A0AA46S5S3-F1
#
_entry.id   AF-A0AA46S5S3-F1
#
_cell.length_a   1.000
_cell.length_b   1.000
_cell.length_c   1.000
_cell.angle_alpha   90.00
_cell.angle_beta   90.00
_cell.angle_gamma   90.00
#
_symmetry.space_group_name_H-M   'P 1'
#
loop_
_entity.id
_entity.type
_entity.pdbx_description
1 polymer ?
#
loop_
_entity_poly.entity_id
_entity_poly.type
_entity_poly.pdbx_seq_one_letter_code
_entity_poly.pdbx_strand_id
1 'polypeptide(L)'
;MNAHKFLAEKGIKKATRVLNESPSNAQSYQDGYYFRTTPEFLFHNGHHHWNVTTNNGQYFKDRGFDPILISELKQVVESFENIEFYGGFESVKFKIKRAEFNGWLCISAPHEDGFAEWYVENAKKAIADHELVQAYKNGDA
;
A
#
# COMPACT_ATOMS: atom_id res chain seq x y z
N MET A 1 4.42 6.59 -10.36
CA MET A 1 3.68 5.33 -10.38
C MET A 1 2.84 5.32 -9.12
N ASN A 2 1.57 4.90 -9.18
CA ASN A 2 0.74 4.79 -7.97
C ASN A 2 0.91 3.42 -7.30
N ALA A 3 0.45 3.29 -6.05
CA ALA A 3 0.64 2.08 -5.26
C ALA A 3 -0.09 0.86 -5.83
N HIS A 4 -1.32 1.05 -6.34
CA HIS A 4 -2.12 -0.04 -6.92
C HIS A 4 -1.46 -0.65 -8.14
N LYS A 5 -0.93 0.18 -9.06
CA LYS A 5 -0.17 -0.28 -10.23
C LYS A 5 1.10 -1.02 -9.83
N PHE A 6 1.84 -0.50 -8.86
CA PHE A 6 3.02 -1.19 -8.34
C PHE A 6 2.68 -2.57 -7.76
N LEU A 7 1.62 -2.64 -6.96
CA LEU A 7 1.17 -3.89 -6.36
C LEU A 7 0.65 -4.88 -7.43
N ALA A 8 -0.01 -4.37 -8.48
CA ALA A 8 -0.44 -5.16 -9.63
C ALA A 8 0.75 -5.80 -10.37
N GLU A 9 1.79 -5.01 -10.66
CA GLU A 9 2.97 -5.46 -11.42
C GLU A 9 3.94 -6.32 -10.60
N LYS A 10 4.16 -5.98 -9.32
CA LYS A 10 5.22 -6.59 -8.50
C LYS A 10 4.69 -7.61 -7.49
N GLY A 11 3.40 -7.58 -7.19
CA GLY A 11 2.75 -8.46 -6.23
C GLY A 11 3.00 -8.10 -4.77
N ILE A 12 2.14 -8.66 -3.90
CA ILE A 12 2.09 -8.35 -2.45
C ILE A 12 3.43 -8.63 -1.75
N LYS A 13 4.10 -9.75 -2.06
CA LYS A 13 5.38 -10.11 -1.44
C LYS A 13 6.45 -9.04 -1.66
N LYS A 14 6.53 -8.45 -2.86
CA LYS A 14 7.50 -7.40 -3.14
C LYS A 14 7.10 -6.08 -2.50
N ALA A 15 5.81 -5.73 -2.50
CA ALA A 15 5.30 -4.55 -1.81
C ALA A 15 5.59 -4.57 -0.31
N THR A 16 5.25 -5.66 0.38
CA THR A 16 5.55 -5.86 1.80
C THR A 16 7.05 -5.78 2.08
N ARG A 17 7.89 -6.37 1.21
CA ARG A 17 9.35 -6.27 1.34
C ARG A 17 9.84 -4.81 1.25
N VAL A 18 9.33 -4.03 0.29
CA VAL A 18 9.68 -2.61 0.15
C VAL A 18 9.31 -1.83 1.41
N LEU A 19 8.17 -2.12 2.03
CA LEU A 19 7.76 -1.49 3.28
C LEU A 19 8.66 -1.89 4.45
N ASN A 20 8.99 -3.18 4.58
CA ASN A 20 9.82 -3.69 5.68
C ASN A 20 11.28 -3.22 5.60
N GLU A 21 11.80 -3.01 4.39
CA GLU A 21 13.15 -2.48 4.16
C GLU A 21 13.19 -0.93 4.16
N SER A 22 12.04 -0.27 4.27
CA SER A 22 11.94 1.19 4.22
C SER A 22 12.58 1.84 5.45
N PRO A 23 13.52 2.79 5.28
CA PRO A 23 13.92 3.68 6.36
C PRO A 23 12.69 4.40 6.93
N SER A 24 12.67 4.61 8.26
CA SER A 24 11.50 5.16 8.97
C SER A 24 11.03 6.53 8.48
N ASN A 25 11.92 7.30 7.86
CA ASN A 25 11.64 8.64 7.32
C ASN A 25 11.64 8.71 5.79
N ALA A 26 11.60 7.57 5.09
CA ALA A 26 11.44 7.55 3.64
C ALA A 26 10.04 7.99 3.21
N GLN A 27 9.97 8.80 2.15
CA GLN A 27 8.71 9.32 1.61
C GLN A 27 8.22 8.49 0.41
N SER A 28 9.14 8.04 -0.43
CA SER A 28 8.82 7.35 -1.68
C SER A 28 9.89 6.33 -2.07
N TYR A 29 9.57 5.46 -3.02
CA TYR A 29 10.44 4.37 -3.50
C TYR A 29 10.44 4.27 -5.02
N GLN A 30 11.60 3.99 -5.60
CA GLN A 30 11.75 3.65 -7.02
C GLN A 30 13.06 2.88 -7.24
N ASP A 31 12.99 1.79 -8.02
CA ASP A 31 14.15 1.07 -8.56
C ASP A 31 15.23 0.69 -7.52
N GLY A 32 14.82 0.31 -6.30
CA GLY A 32 15.74 -0.07 -5.22
C GLY A 32 16.21 1.09 -4.34
N TYR A 33 15.75 2.30 -4.61
CA TYR A 33 16.06 3.50 -3.83
C TYR A 33 14.82 4.00 -3.09
N TYR A 34 15.04 4.44 -1.86
CA TYR A 34 14.11 5.22 -1.07
C TYR A 34 14.49 6.68 -1.15
N PHE A 35 13.50 7.56 -1.17
CA PHE A 35 13.71 8.99 -1.37
C PHE A 35 13.06 9.81 -0.27
N ARG A 36 13.72 10.93 0.03
CA ARG A 36 13.14 12.08 0.70
C ARG A 36 13.51 13.29 -0.14
N THR A 37 12.52 14.05 -0.58
CA THR A 37 12.76 15.16 -1.53
C THR A 37 12.64 16.54 -0.90
N THR A 38 12.29 16.61 0.38
CA THR A 38 12.14 17.86 1.14
C THR A 38 12.86 17.79 2.50
N PRO A 39 13.64 18.82 2.89
CA PRO A 39 13.96 20.04 2.15
C PRO A 39 15.00 19.83 1.04
N GLU A 40 15.72 18.72 1.04
CA GLU A 40 16.76 18.39 0.05
C GLU A 40 16.46 17.02 -0.57
N PHE A 41 16.96 16.81 -1.79
CA PHE A 41 16.84 15.52 -2.48
C PHE A 41 17.87 14.53 -1.94
N LEU A 42 17.38 13.63 -1.09
CA LEU A 42 18.11 12.55 -0.46
C LEU A 42 17.63 11.20 -1.01
N PHE A 43 18.56 10.25 -1.14
CA PHE A 43 18.25 8.88 -1.49
C PHE A 43 18.96 7.87 -0.59
N HIS A 44 18.37 6.69 -0.44
CA HIS A 44 18.87 5.59 0.38
C HIS A 44 18.70 4.28 -0.40
N ASN A 45 19.77 3.49 -0.55
CA ASN A 45 19.76 2.24 -1.32
C ASN A 45 19.51 0.98 -0.46
N GLY A 46 19.07 1.17 0.79
CA GLY A 46 18.90 0.09 1.76
C GLY A 46 20.09 -0.12 2.70
N HIS A 47 21.17 0.68 2.59
CA HIS A 47 22.35 0.56 3.46
C HIS A 47 22.72 1.86 4.19
N HIS A 48 22.97 1.72 5.50
CA HIS A 48 23.64 2.56 6.51
C HIS A 48 23.48 4.10 6.54
N HIS A 49 23.22 4.84 5.46
CA HIS A 49 23.05 6.30 5.50
C HIS A 49 22.30 6.88 4.30
N TRP A 50 21.64 8.03 4.53
CA TRP A 50 21.05 8.85 3.47
C TRP A 50 22.14 9.57 2.68
N ASN A 51 22.06 9.51 1.35
CA ASN A 51 22.96 10.19 0.44
C ASN A 51 22.33 11.51 -0.02
N VAL A 52 23.07 12.60 0.12
CA VAL A 52 22.68 13.92 -0.38
C VAL A 52 23.08 14.06 -1.83
N THR A 53 22.18 14.58 -2.67
CA THR A 53 22.55 14.97 -4.04
C THR A 53 22.90 16.44 -4.09
N THR A 54 24.03 16.79 -4.73
CA THR A 54 24.46 18.19 -4.90
C THR A 54 23.70 18.91 -6.02
N ASN A 55 22.92 18.19 -6.82
CA ASN A 55 22.21 18.69 -8.00
C ASN A 55 20.70 18.42 -7.97
N ASN A 56 20.11 18.36 -6.77
CA ASN A 56 18.66 18.14 -6.60
C ASN A 56 18.14 16.90 -7.35
N GLY A 57 18.88 15.79 -7.27
CA GLY A 57 18.48 14.50 -7.83
C GLY A 57 18.45 14.39 -9.35
N GLN A 58 19.19 15.23 -10.09
CA GLN A 58 19.14 15.27 -11.56
C GLN A 58 19.30 13.88 -12.21
N TYR A 59 20.20 13.05 -11.68
CA TYR A 59 20.39 11.67 -12.14
C TYR A 59 19.09 10.85 -12.16
N PHE A 60 18.27 10.95 -11.12
CA PHE A 60 17.01 10.21 -11.03
C PHE A 60 15.96 10.80 -11.96
N LYS A 61 15.92 12.13 -12.07
CA LYS A 61 14.99 12.85 -12.96
C LYS A 61 15.22 12.50 -14.43
N ASP A 62 16.48 12.49 -14.88
CA ASP A 62 16.84 12.14 -16.26
C ASP A 62 16.49 10.70 -16.62
N ARG A 63 16.38 9.82 -15.62
CA ARG A 63 16.00 8.42 -15.78
C ARG A 63 14.48 8.17 -15.67
N GLY A 64 13.68 9.22 -15.54
CA GLY A 64 12.24 9.12 -15.32
C GLY A 64 11.90 8.92 -13.84
N PHE A 65 12.04 9.99 -13.06
CA PHE A 65 11.68 9.98 -11.63
C PHE A 65 10.17 9.99 -11.47
N ASP A 66 9.61 8.84 -11.13
CA ASP A 66 8.18 8.59 -10.96
C ASP A 66 7.93 7.63 -9.77
N PRO A 67 8.41 7.98 -8.56
CA PRO A 67 8.44 7.05 -7.44
C PRO A 67 7.04 6.82 -6.86
N ILE A 68 6.86 5.66 -6.22
CA ILE A 68 5.64 5.35 -5.45
C ILE A 68 5.72 5.98 -4.07
N LEU A 69 4.62 6.52 -3.56
CA LEU A 69 4.56 7.00 -2.18
C LEU A 69 4.52 5.81 -1.21
N ILE A 70 5.40 5.80 -0.20
CA ILE A 70 5.46 4.72 0.81
C ILE A 70 4.18 4.67 1.63
N SER A 71 3.59 5.83 1.95
CA SER A 71 2.32 5.92 2.70
C SER A 71 1.15 5.30 1.93
N GLU A 72 1.07 5.55 0.63
CA GLU A 72 0.05 4.96 -0.25
C GLU A 72 0.26 3.46 -0.38
N LEU A 73 1.51 3.01 -0.60
CA LEU A 73 1.84 1.58 -0.66
C LEU A 73 1.44 0.85 0.63
N LYS A 74 1.74 1.45 1.79
CA LYS A 74 1.36 0.89 3.09
C LYS A 74 -0.14 0.69 3.20
N GLN A 75 -0.92 1.71 2.84
CA GLN A 75 -2.38 1.65 2.93
C GLN A 75 -2.98 0.58 2.01
N VAL A 76 -2.48 0.44 0.78
CA VAL A 76 -2.97 -0.59 -0.16
C VAL A 76 -2.57 -1.99 0.33
N VAL A 77 -1.35 -2.17 0.85
CA VAL A 77 -0.90 -3.46 1.43
C VAL A 77 -1.78 -3.85 2.63
N GLU A 78 -2.03 -2.92 3.56
CA GLU A 78 -2.92 -3.14 4.71
C GLU A 78 -4.34 -3.52 4.29
N SER A 79 -4.82 -3.03 3.16
CA SER A 79 -6.14 -3.40 2.63
C SER A 79 -6.22 -4.88 2.23
N PHE A 80 -5.16 -5.40 1.61
CA PHE A 80 -5.06 -6.82 1.25
C PHE A 80 -4.92 -7.71 2.49
N GLU A 81 -4.07 -7.30 3.44
CA GLU A 81 -3.86 -8.03 4.69
C GLU A 81 -5.16 -8.10 5.52
N ASN A 82 -5.89 -6.98 5.63
CA ASN A 82 -7.18 -6.96 6.31
C ASN A 82 -8.21 -7.83 5.57
N ILE A 83 -8.30 -7.76 4.25
CA ILE A 83 -9.24 -8.60 3.50
C ILE A 83 -8.98 -10.09 3.78
N GLU A 84 -7.72 -10.51 3.78
CA GLU A 84 -7.36 -11.89 4.09
C GLU A 84 -7.74 -12.25 5.54
N PHE A 85 -7.37 -11.41 6.50
CA PHE A 85 -7.68 -11.61 7.92
C PHE A 85 -9.19 -11.72 8.19
N TYR A 86 -10.03 -10.93 7.51
CA TYR A 86 -11.48 -10.97 7.64
C TYR A 86 -12.16 -12.11 6.85
N GLY A 87 -11.38 -13.01 6.24
CA GLY A 87 -11.86 -14.24 5.61
C GLY A 87 -11.86 -14.22 4.08
N GLY A 88 -11.10 -13.32 3.47
CA GLY A 88 -10.95 -13.19 2.03
C GLY A 88 -12.01 -12.29 1.35
N PHE A 89 -11.75 -11.95 0.09
CA PHE A 89 -12.47 -10.92 -0.67
C PHE A 89 -13.99 -11.13 -0.71
N GLU A 90 -14.46 -12.31 -1.10
CA GLU A 90 -15.90 -12.61 -1.19
C GLU A 90 -16.58 -12.65 0.19
N SER A 91 -15.89 -13.12 1.22
CA SER A 91 -16.39 -13.13 2.60
C SER A 91 -16.59 -11.71 3.12
N VAL A 92 -15.60 -10.82 2.88
CA VAL A 92 -15.69 -9.41 3.25
C VAL A 92 -16.85 -8.73 2.53
N LYS A 93 -17.04 -8.94 1.22
CA LYS A 93 -18.19 -8.41 0.47
C LYS A 93 -19.53 -8.87 1.06
N PHE A 94 -19.63 -10.15 1.41
CA PHE A 94 -20.83 -10.69 2.05
C PHE A 94 -21.08 -10.07 3.44
N LYS A 95 -20.04 -9.97 4.27
CA LYS A 95 -20.12 -9.37 5.60
C LYS A 95 -20.53 -7.90 5.55
N ILE A 96 -20.00 -7.12 4.60
CA ILE A 96 -20.40 -5.72 4.38
C ILE A 96 -21.90 -5.63 4.07
N LYS A 97 -22.38 -6.41 3.09
CA LYS A 97 -23.82 -6.42 2.73
C LYS A 97 -24.70 -6.77 3.92
N ARG A 98 -24.27 -7.74 4.75
CA ARG A 98 -24.99 -8.11 5.96
C ARG A 98 -24.96 -7.01 7.01
N ALA A 99 -23.82 -6.34 7.22
CA ALA A 99 -23.72 -5.23 8.15
C ALA A 99 -24.66 -4.08 7.75
N GLU A 100 -24.66 -3.69 6.48
CA GLU A 100 -25.55 -2.65 5.95
C GLU A 100 -27.03 -3.00 6.12
N PHE A 101 -27.42 -4.24 5.78
CA PHE A 101 -28.80 -4.70 5.94
C PHE A 101 -29.28 -4.64 7.40
N ASN A 102 -28.39 -4.88 8.36
CA ASN A 102 -28.72 -4.87 9.79
C ASN A 102 -28.45 -3.51 10.48
N GLY A 103 -27.99 -2.50 9.74
CA GLY A 103 -27.62 -1.20 10.30
C GLY A 103 -26.37 -1.21 11.18
N TRP A 104 -25.47 -2.17 10.99
CA TRP A 104 -24.20 -2.25 11.72
C TRP A 104 -23.13 -1.39 11.08
N LEU A 105 -22.27 -0.81 11.92
CA LEU A 105 -21.16 0.04 11.49
C LEU A 105 -19.87 -0.76 11.20
N CYS A 106 -19.80 -2.02 11.66
CA CYS A 106 -18.60 -2.84 11.60
C CYS A 106 -18.90 -4.26 11.09
N ILE A 107 -17.89 -4.89 10.50
CA ILE A 107 -17.80 -6.33 10.33
C ILE A 107 -16.81 -6.89 11.36
N SER A 108 -16.97 -8.16 11.74
CA SER A 108 -16.11 -8.80 12.74
C SER A 108 -15.45 -10.08 12.23
N ALA A 109 -14.32 -10.41 12.85
CA ALA A 109 -13.64 -11.68 12.71
C ALA A 109 -13.16 -12.16 14.09
N PRO A 110 -13.14 -13.48 14.35
CA PRO A 110 -12.51 -14.02 15.54
C PRO A 110 -11.02 -13.63 15.61
N HIS A 111 -10.58 -13.25 16.80
CA HIS A 111 -9.18 -12.95 17.14
C HIS A 111 -8.83 -13.64 18.46
N GLU A 112 -7.54 -13.83 18.75
CA GLU A 112 -7.09 -14.47 20.00
C GLU A 112 -7.63 -13.79 21.26
N ASP A 113 -7.79 -12.46 21.21
CA ASP A 113 -8.33 -11.63 22.29
C ASP A 113 -9.85 -11.39 22.20
N GLY A 114 -10.58 -12.14 21.36
CA GLY A 114 -12.03 -12.03 21.20
C GLY A 114 -12.47 -11.76 19.76
N PHE A 115 -13.01 -10.57 19.49
CA PHE A 115 -13.42 -10.16 18.16
C PHE A 115 -12.66 -8.92 17.71
N ALA A 116 -12.06 -9.00 16.53
CA ALA A 116 -11.56 -7.84 15.82
C ALA A 116 -12.72 -7.21 15.04
N GLU A 117 -12.92 -5.90 15.22
CA GLU A 117 -13.93 -5.13 14.51
C GLU A 117 -13.28 -4.25 13.44
N TRP A 118 -13.93 -4.18 12.28
CA TRP A 118 -13.50 -3.32 11.18
C TRP A 118 -14.68 -2.54 10.63
N TYR A 119 -14.56 -1.21 10.66
CA TYR A 119 -15.58 -0.33 10.14
C TYR A 119 -15.90 -0.61 8.68
N VAL A 120 -17.18 -0.66 8.36
CA VAL A 120 -17.70 -0.97 7.01
C VAL A 120 -17.10 -0.05 5.95
N GLU A 121 -16.93 1.24 6.25
CA GLU A 121 -16.34 2.20 5.31
C GLU A 121 -14.86 1.90 4.99
N ASN A 122 -14.09 1.43 5.98
CA ASN A 122 -12.71 1.03 5.75
C ASN A 122 -12.65 -0.28 4.95
N ALA A 123 -13.57 -1.21 5.21
CA ALA A 123 -13.68 -2.45 4.44
C ALA A 123 -14.08 -2.19 2.98
N LYS A 124 -15.00 -1.25 2.72
CA LYS A 124 -15.35 -0.81 1.36
C LYS A 124 -14.15 -0.20 0.62
N LYS A 125 -13.37 0.65 1.30
CA LYS A 125 -12.15 1.21 0.73
C LYS A 125 -11.18 0.10 0.33
N ALA A 126 -10.96 -0.89 1.21
CA ALA A 126 -10.08 -2.01 0.91
C ALA A 126 -10.58 -2.86 -0.27
N ILE A 127 -11.89 -3.05 -0.42
CA ILE A 127 -12.47 -3.69 -1.62
C ILE A 127 -12.15 -2.89 -2.88
N ALA A 128 -12.34 -1.56 -2.86
CA ALA A 128 -12.03 -0.70 -4.00
C ALA A 128 -10.53 -0.74 -4.36
N ASP A 129 -9.64 -0.78 -3.36
CA ASP A 129 -8.21 -0.94 -3.58
C ASP A 129 -7.89 -2.28 -4.26
N HIS A 130 -8.52 -3.36 -3.81
CA HIS A 130 -8.38 -4.68 -4.43
C HIS A 130 -8.86 -4.68 -5.88
N GLU A 131 -10.02 -4.08 -6.16
CA GLU A 131 -10.61 -3.99 -7.49
C GLU A 131 -9.73 -3.16 -8.44
N LEU A 132 -9.19 -2.03 -7.98
CA LEU A 132 -8.29 -1.21 -8.78
C LEU A 132 -6.97 -1.93 -9.10
N VAL A 133 -6.42 -2.71 -8.16
CA VAL A 133 -5.24 -3.55 -8.43
C VAL A 133 -5.56 -4.61 -9.49
N GLN A 134 -6.75 -5.22 -9.46
CA GLN A 134 -7.15 -6.18 -10.50
C GLN A 134 -7.35 -5.49 -11.86
N ALA A 135 -7.94 -4.30 -11.89
CA ALA A 135 -8.08 -3.51 -13.12
C ALA A 135 -6.70 -3.25 -13.76
N TYR A 136 -5.70 -2.85 -12.98
CA TYR A 136 -4.33 -2.69 -13.49
C TYR A 136 -3.72 -4.01 -14.01
N LYS A 137 -3.99 -5.15 -13.37
CA LYS A 137 -3.51 -6.46 -13.86
C LYS A 137 -4.14 -6.85 -15.20
N ASN A 138 -5.39 -6.47 -15.40
CA ASN A 138 -6.13 -6.78 -16.62
C ASN A 138 -5.87 -5.78 -17.76
N GLY A 139 -5.26 -4.63 -17.45
CA GLY A 139 -5.07 -3.53 -18.41
C GLY A 139 -6.30 -2.64 -18.58
N ASP A 140 -7.23 -2.68 -17.63
CA ASP A 140 -8.48 -1.90 -17.64
C ASP A 140 -8.32 -0.49 -17.03
N ALA A 141 -7.15 -0.16 -16.48
CA ALA A 141 -6.84 1.07 -15.75
C ALA A 141 -5.47 1.67 -16.09
#